data_AF-A0A7R9WH97-F1
#
_entry.id   AF-A0A7R9WH97-F1
#
_cell.length_a   1.000
_cell.length_b   1.000
_cell.length_c   1.000
_cell.angle_alpha   90.00
_cell.angle_beta   90.00
_cell.angle_gamma   90.00
#
_symmetry.space_group_name_H-M   'P 1'
#
loop_
_entity.id
_entity.type
_entity.pdbx_description
1 polymer ?
#
loop_
_entity_poly.entity_id
_entity_poly.type
_entity_poly.pdbx_seq_one_letter_code
_entity_poly.pdbx_strand_id
1 'polypeptide(L)'
;TLMDVLDELNEARKELLLAGKDWTARAKSAETAREAGDATREGEERMYELFDELAAKPLTGVLQLQKSLRTTPAVRLDTPAVVLVGAPNVGKSSIVRAISSGTPEVNNYPFT
;
A
#
# COMPACT_ATOMS: atom_id res chain seq x y z
N THR A 1 10.01 -0.36 -6.46
CA THR A 1 9.90 -1.54 -5.54
C THR A 1 9.06 -1.14 -4.34
N LEU A 2 8.67 -2.08 -3.45
CA LEU A 2 7.88 -1.71 -2.25
C LEU A 2 8.59 -0.64 -1.41
N MET A 3 9.92 -0.75 -1.24
CA MET A 3 10.70 0.22 -0.49
C MET A 3 10.62 1.61 -1.12
N ASP A 4 10.80 1.70 -2.44
CA ASP A 4 10.72 2.99 -3.15
C ASP A 4 9.35 3.67 -2.96
N VAL A 5 8.25 2.91 -3.03
CA VAL A 5 6.89 3.46 -2.84
C VAL A 5 6.68 3.95 -1.40
N LEU A 6 7.23 3.24 -0.42
CA LEU A 6 7.15 3.64 0.99
C LEU A 6 8.01 4.88 1.27
N ASP A 7 9.18 4.99 0.64
CA ASP A 7 10.06 6.15 0.77
C ASP A 7 9.45 7.39 0.11
N GLU A 8 8.89 7.26 -1.10
CA GLU A 8 8.14 8.33 -1.78
C GLU A 8 6.96 8.83 -0.92
N LEU A 9 6.18 7.92 -0.34
CA LEU A 9 5.06 8.28 0.55
C LEU A 9 5.55 8.97 1.83
N ASN A 10 6.69 8.52 2.37
CA ASN A 10 7.29 9.11 3.57
C ASN A 10 7.78 10.54 3.31
N GLU A 11 8.37 10.82 2.15
CA GLU A 11 8.75 12.17 1.76
C GLU A 11 7.53 13.05 1.50
N ALA A 12 6.52 12.57 0.77
CA ALA A 12 5.27 13.28 0.57
C ALA A 12 4.61 13.68 1.92
N ARG A 13 4.62 12.76 2.91
CA ARG A 13 4.13 13.04 4.26
C ARG A 13 4.90 14.17 4.95
N LYS A 14 6.23 14.20 4.82
CA LYS A 14 7.07 15.25 5.44
C LYS A 14 6.77 16.62 4.83
N GLU A 15 6.70 16.69 3.50
CA GLU A 15 6.37 17.92 2.78
C GLU A 15 4.99 18.46 3.17
N LEU A 16 3.96 17.60 3.15
CA LEU A 16 2.61 17.95 3.61
C LEU A 16 2.62 18.46 5.06
N LEU A 17 3.37 17.82 5.94
CA LEU A 17 3.45 18.22 7.35
C LEU A 17 4.12 19.59 7.52
N LEU A 18 5.16 19.88 6.74
CA LEU A 18 5.82 21.20 6.74
C LEU A 18 4.87 22.27 6.22
N ALA A 19 4.26 22.04 5.06
CA ALA A 19 3.28 22.97 4.49
C ALA A 19 2.11 23.25 5.45
N GLY A 20 1.58 22.20 6.11
CA GLY A 20 0.51 22.35 7.09
C GLY A 20 0.93 23.17 8.32
N LYS A 21 2.19 23.03 8.79
CA LYS A 21 2.73 23.86 9.88
C LYS A 21 2.85 25.32 9.47
N ASP A 22 3.28 25.59 8.24
CA ASP A 22 3.42 26.95 7.73
C ASP A 22 2.05 27.64 7.63
N TRP A 23 1.04 26.97 7.09
CA TRP A 23 -0.33 27.49 7.05
C TRP A 23 -0.92 27.68 8.45
N THR A 24 -0.66 26.76 9.37
CA THR A 24 -1.07 26.91 10.78
C THR A 24 -0.40 28.13 11.42
N ALA A 25 0.88 28.37 11.14
CA ALA A 25 1.59 29.53 11.64
C ALA A 25 1.00 30.85 11.08
N ARG A 26 0.70 30.89 9.77
CA ARG A 26 0.06 32.03 9.10
C ARG A 26 -1.32 32.34 9.70
N ALA A 27 -2.15 31.33 9.91
CA ALA A 27 -3.46 31.50 10.53
C ALA A 27 -3.35 32.01 11.99
N LYS A 28 -2.34 31.55 12.74
CA LYS A 28 -2.09 32.03 14.11
C LYS A 28 -1.58 33.47 14.19
N SER A 29 -0.85 33.94 13.18
CA SER A 29 -0.35 35.32 13.11
C SER A 29 -1.39 36.34 12.64
N ALA A 30 -2.57 35.90 12.21
CA ALA A 30 -3.62 36.79 11.73
C ALA A 30 -4.15 37.70 12.84
N GLU A 31 -4.39 38.97 12.50
CA GLU A 31 -4.85 39.98 13.47
C GLU A 31 -6.35 39.93 13.71
N THR A 32 -7.10 39.40 12.73
CA THR A 32 -8.56 39.26 12.79
C THR A 32 -9.03 37.83 12.61
N ALA A 33 -10.20 37.52 13.17
CA ALA A 33 -10.83 36.21 12.98
C ALA A 33 -11.15 35.92 11.50
N ARG A 34 -11.41 36.96 10.70
CA ARG A 34 -11.66 36.83 9.27
C ARG A 34 -10.41 36.41 8.52
N GLU A 35 -9.28 37.09 8.74
CA GLU A 35 -8.00 36.74 8.12
C GLU A 35 -7.54 35.34 8.51
N ALA A 36 -7.71 34.94 9.78
CA ALA A 36 -7.41 33.58 10.22
C ALA A 36 -8.26 32.54 9.48
N GLY A 37 -9.55 32.84 9.27
CA GLY A 37 -10.47 31.98 8.53
C GLY A 37 -10.14 31.89 7.04
N ASP A 38 -9.76 33.00 6.41
CA ASP A 38 -9.36 33.02 5.00
C ASP A 38 -8.04 32.27 4.78
N ALA A 39 -7.03 32.49 5.65
CA ALA A 39 -5.76 31.75 5.61
C ALA A 39 -5.92 30.24 5.84
N THR A 40 -6.89 29.83 6.68
CA THR A 40 -7.22 28.41 6.88
C THR A 40 -7.81 27.81 5.62
N ARG A 41 -8.77 28.50 4.98
CA ARG A 41 -9.43 28.03 3.75
C ARG A 41 -8.43 27.87 2.61
N GLU A 42 -7.60 28.89 2.38
CA GLU A 42 -6.54 28.84 1.37
C GLU A 42 -5.52 27.74 1.68
N GLY A 43 -5.17 27.58 2.96
CA GLY A 43 -4.30 26.50 3.40
C GLY A 43 -4.87 25.11 3.16
N GLU A 44 -6.16 24.89 3.41
CA GLU A 44 -6.85 23.63 3.11
C GLU A 44 -6.83 23.32 1.60
N GLU A 45 -7.20 24.29 0.76
CA GLU A 45 -7.16 24.14 -0.70
C GLU A 45 -5.75 23.79 -1.18
N ARG A 46 -4.73 24.51 -0.71
CA ARG A 46 -3.34 24.24 -1.08
C ARG A 46 -2.86 22.87 -0.59
N MET A 47 -3.31 22.44 0.59
CA MET A 47 -2.98 21.12 1.12
C MET A 47 -3.59 19.99 0.28
N TYR A 48 -4.81 20.17 -0.24
CA TYR A 48 -5.41 19.20 -1.17
C TYR A 48 -4.64 19.11 -2.48
N GLU A 49 -4.28 20.25 -3.07
CA GLU A 49 -3.45 20.27 -4.29
C GLU A 49 -2.10 19.56 -4.07
N LEU A 50 -1.42 19.89 -2.98
CA LEU A 50 -0.14 19.29 -2.64
C LEU A 50 -0.26 17.78 -2.38
N PHE A 51 -1.37 17.34 -1.79
CA PHE A 51 -1.66 15.93 -1.61
C PHE A 51 -1.84 15.21 -2.95
N ASP A 52 -2.61 15.79 -3.87
CA ASP A 52 -2.82 15.21 -5.21
C ASP A 52 -1.51 15.15 -6.02
N GLU A 53 -0.66 16.17 -5.90
CA GLU A 53 0.64 16.22 -6.55
C GLU A 53 1.63 15.18 -5.99
N LEU A 54 1.73 15.05 -4.66
CA LEU A 54 2.81 14.31 -4.01
C LEU A 54 2.40 12.94 -3.49
N ALA A 55 1.22 12.81 -2.88
CA ALA A 55 0.83 11.65 -2.08
C ALA A 55 -0.16 10.72 -2.78
N ALA A 56 -1.01 11.22 -3.68
CA ALA A 56 -2.08 10.43 -4.29
C ALA A 56 -1.56 9.20 -5.06
N LYS A 57 -0.51 9.38 -5.86
CA LYS A 57 0.11 8.30 -6.64
C LYS A 57 0.79 7.24 -5.77
N PRO A 58 1.74 7.57 -4.87
CA PRO A 58 2.38 6.56 -4.03
C PRO A 58 1.38 5.87 -3.10
N LEU A 59 0.37 6.58 -2.57
CA LEU A 59 -0.70 5.98 -1.78
C LEU A 59 -1.49 4.94 -2.60
N THR A 60 -1.82 5.25 -3.85
CA THR A 60 -2.47 4.30 -4.76
C THR A 60 -1.59 3.07 -5.00
N GLY A 61 -0.27 3.25 -5.12
CA GLY A 61 0.70 2.17 -5.23
C GLY A 61 0.66 1.21 -4.03
N VAL A 62 0.63 1.75 -2.80
CA VAL A 62 0.49 0.95 -1.58
C VAL A 62 -0.82 0.17 -1.56
N LEU A 63 -1.94 0.80 -1.95
CA LEU A 63 -3.25 0.14 -1.99
C LEU A 63 -3.27 -1.01 -3.01
N GLN A 64 -2.64 -0.84 -4.16
CA GLN A 64 -2.53 -1.90 -5.18
C GLN A 64 -1.66 -3.06 -4.68
N LEU A 65 -0.53 -2.77 -4.04
CA LEU A 65 0.33 -3.78 -3.41
C LEU A 65 -0.44 -4.55 -2.33
N GLN A 66 -1.14 -3.86 -1.44
CA GLN A 66 -1.97 -4.50 -0.42
C GLN A 66 -3.02 -5.44 -1.04
N LYS A 67 -3.69 -5.02 -2.12
CA LYS A 67 -4.66 -5.86 -2.84
C LYS A 67 -4.01 -7.13 -3.39
N SER A 68 -2.82 -7.03 -3.98
CA SER A 68 -2.08 -8.19 -4.51
C SER A 68 -1.64 -9.17 -3.41
N LEU A 69 -1.29 -8.67 -2.22
CA LEU A 69 -0.90 -9.52 -1.09
C LEU A 69 -2.09 -10.30 -0.50
N ARG A 70 -3.33 -9.82 -0.63
CA ARG A 70 -4.53 -10.54 -0.16
C ARG A 70 -4.77 -11.87 -0.88
N THR A 71 -4.31 -12.00 -2.13
CA THR A 71 -4.45 -13.24 -2.90
C THR A 71 -3.28 -14.19 -2.70
N THR A 72 -2.25 -13.79 -1.94
CA THR A 72 -1.08 -14.62 -1.71
C THR A 72 -1.39 -15.64 -0.61
N PRO A 73 -1.18 -16.95 -0.84
CA PRO A 73 -1.44 -17.98 0.15
C PRO A 73 -0.54 -17.79 1.37
N ALA A 74 -1.13 -17.84 2.57
CA ALA A 74 -0.40 -17.80 3.82
C ALA A 74 0.32 -19.13 4.06
N VAL A 75 1.66 -19.10 4.02
CA VAL A 75 2.49 -20.28 4.31
C VAL A 75 3.01 -20.20 5.74
N ARG A 76 2.72 -21.24 6.52
CA ARG A 76 3.23 -21.45 7.88
C ARG A 76 4.66 -21.98 7.81
N LEU A 77 5.64 -21.15 8.16
CA LEU A 77 7.06 -21.53 8.12
C LEU A 77 7.50 -22.36 9.34
N ASP A 78 6.68 -22.40 10.39
CA ASP A 78 6.89 -23.16 11.63
C ASP A 78 6.47 -24.63 11.52
N THR A 79 5.78 -25.00 10.44
CA THR A 79 5.29 -26.37 10.21
C THR A 79 6.13 -27.10 9.17
N PRO A 80 6.34 -28.42 9.31
CA PRO A 80 7.00 -29.21 8.27
C PRO A 80 6.30 -29.05 6.92
N ALA A 81 7.03 -28.58 5.91
CA ALA A 81 6.51 -28.38 4.56
C ALA A 81 7.06 -29.44 3.61
N VAL A 82 6.19 -30.03 2.79
CA VAL A 82 6.56 -30.97 1.73
C VAL A 82 6.35 -30.28 0.38
N VAL A 83 7.38 -30.25 -0.46
CA VAL A 83 7.34 -29.63 -1.80
C VAL A 83 7.40 -30.72 -2.87
N LEU A 84 6.42 -30.76 -3.77
CA LEU A 84 6.37 -31.72 -4.87
C LEU A 84 6.85 -31.08 -6.19
N VAL A 85 7.98 -31.55 -6.70
CA VAL A 85 8.63 -31.01 -7.91
C VAL A 85 8.58 -32.06 -9.04
N GLY A 86 8.36 -31.64 -10.28
CA GLY A 86 8.34 -32.53 -11.45
C GLY A 86 7.80 -31.87 -12.72
N ALA A 87 8.00 -32.50 -13.88
CA ALA A 87 7.59 -31.98 -15.20
C ALA A 87 6.08 -31.64 -15.27
N PRO A 88 5.65 -30.69 -16.13
CA PRO A 88 4.23 -30.38 -16.32
C PRO A 88 3.38 -31.65 -16.56
N ASN A 89 2.13 -31.67 -16.10
CA ASN A 89 1.17 -32.77 -16.31
C ASN A 89 1.53 -34.18 -15.76
N VAL A 90 2.60 -34.36 -14.99
CA VAL A 90 2.95 -35.66 -14.36
C VAL A 90 2.07 -36.09 -13.17
N GLY A 91 0.91 -35.46 -12.98
CA GLY A 91 -0.03 -35.82 -11.91
C GLY A 91 0.29 -35.28 -10.51
N LYS A 92 1.18 -34.28 -10.39
CA LYS A 92 1.53 -33.65 -9.09
C LYS A 92 0.30 -33.21 -8.29
N SER A 93 -0.62 -32.51 -8.93
CA SER A 93 -1.87 -32.03 -8.30
C SER A 93 -2.79 -33.17 -7.89
N SER A 94 -2.74 -34.32 -8.57
CA SER A 94 -3.51 -35.52 -8.20
C SER A 94 -3.01 -36.14 -6.91
N ILE A 95 -1.68 -36.19 -6.71
CA ILE A 95 -1.06 -36.66 -5.46
C ILE A 95 -1.42 -35.72 -4.31
N VAL A 96 -1.32 -34.40 -4.52
CA VAL A 96 -1.68 -33.40 -3.49
C VAL A 96 -3.14 -33.56 -3.08
N ARG A 97 -4.07 -33.76 -4.03
CA ARG A 97 -5.50 -34.00 -3.73
C ARG A 97 -5.76 -35.29 -2.96
N ALA A 98 -4.98 -36.35 -3.21
CA ALA A 98 -5.16 -37.63 -2.55
C ALA A 98 -4.67 -37.61 -1.09
N ILE A 99 -3.64 -36.81 -0.78
CA ILE A 99 -2.99 -36.79 0.54
C ILE A 99 -3.49 -35.62 1.41
N SER A 100 -3.92 -34.52 0.80
CA SER A 100 -4.42 -33.34 1.52
C SER A 100 -5.86 -33.51 2.00
N SER A 101 -6.15 -33.10 3.24
CA SER A 101 -7.51 -32.95 3.75
C SER A 101 -8.22 -31.68 3.25
N GLY A 102 -7.48 -30.74 2.66
CA GLY A 102 -8.03 -29.54 2.02
C GLY A 102 -8.23 -29.75 0.52
N THR A 103 -9.27 -29.13 -0.05
CA THR A 103 -9.45 -29.00 -1.51
C THR A 103 -8.38 -28.05 -2.05
N PRO A 104 -7.34 -28.53 -2.76
CA PRO A 104 -6.28 -27.66 -3.23
C PRO A 104 -6.83 -26.81 -4.38
N GLU A 105 -6.91 -25.50 -4.19
CA GLU A 105 -6.96 -24.57 -5.32
C GLU A 105 -5.64 -24.68 -6.07
N VAL A 106 -5.72 -25.08 -7.34
CA VAL A 106 -4.56 -25.10 -8.23
C VAL A 106 -4.26 -23.65 -8.58
N ASN A 107 -3.42 -23.01 -7.77
CA ASN A 107 -2.94 -21.67 -8.06
C ASN A 107 -1.97 -21.73 -9.24
N ASN A 108 -2.17 -20.85 -10.23
CA ASN A 108 -1.27 -20.69 -11.35
C ASN A 108 0.07 -20.15 -10.82
N TYR A 109 1.05 -21.04 -10.69
CA TYR A 109 2.45 -20.64 -10.51
C TYR A 109 2.99 -20.22 -11.88
N PRO A 110 3.97 -19.31 -12.00
CA PRO A 110 4.39 -18.75 -13.30
C PRO A 110 4.98 -19.74 -14.32
N PHE A 111 4.95 -21.06 -14.06
CA PHE A 111 5.43 -22.12 -14.93
C PHE A 111 4.54 -23.39 -14.88
N THR A 112 3.28 -23.26 -14.45
CA THR A 112 2.26 -24.34 -14.47
C THR A 112 0.97 -23.86 -15.10
#